data_AF-A0A166SAY1-F1
#
_entry.id   AF-A0A166SAY1-F1
#
_cell.length_a   1.000
_cell.length_b   1.000
_cell.length_c   1.000
_cell.angle_alpha   90.00
_cell.angle_beta   90.00
_cell.angle_gamma   90.00
#
_symmetry.space_group_name_H-M   'P 1'
#
loop_
_entity.id
_entity.type
_entity.pdbx_description
1 polymer ?
#
loop_
_entity_poly.entity_id
_entity_poly.type
_entity_poly.pdbx_seq_one_letter_code
_entity_poly.pdbx_strand_id
1 'polypeptide(L)'
;MVPIRMSNMFGRRYFSLKKLRDYAVDLDLCPHPPAEGLMEFLEREGLLTPVRRLRFPDEIPRRLASDRHESVSIAGPIEPDGPRLDAAITLLNGISHWSDARIYGESEHVLDALADEHRPFIQTDFSPAAFTPWQNLSIHLYDTDRGPVYSTAAQDTPAFYHYWQVFWLATILRSGVHLWFPLDDQALYTEVLSGGAVSCEGLRRRSQQSINLEAYQELQSLREYQAHFEAVGYFEAYTHNALQTFQSDRDENGRIPARPWQRYLRREREIAQDTLSRSDLGEGALVEFIGKQCEWWDNARRVGPSALSNEYKRNIRSTIMLVRAATGIDSQDVVQRVGRRTGHFRPTLEVIFPDWTEEQRDLTVRSLKHWADESLASLPNPFPVSEAELNGFCDWLEERGLYQYYWHFRRLVDLQNRDDPVHRAASSAEVVGFATLCEMIANEVLRDQGREPRGDTLPRKLKKIFNTNGPVDLGAMFDRYYALTNTNRQSLPRRLAQIARINAGGPHSPVLRALLSLWVIRNEGAHLGLLQFDPARIVEMIRILSLASLMLWKAR
;
A
#
# COMPACT_ATOMS: atom_id res chain seq x y z
N MET A 1 13.01 3.85 -17.31
CA MET A 1 12.30 2.62 -16.91
C MET A 1 12.51 2.50 -15.40
N VAL A 2 11.48 2.74 -14.59
CA VAL A 2 11.58 2.52 -13.13
C VAL A 2 11.52 1.01 -12.92
N PRO A 3 12.52 0.39 -12.27
CA PRO A 3 12.47 -1.03 -11.98
C PRO A 3 11.18 -1.33 -11.21
N ILE A 4 10.46 -2.36 -11.65
CA ILE A 4 9.31 -2.90 -10.92
C ILE A 4 9.85 -3.26 -9.53
N ARG A 5 9.46 -2.51 -8.49
CA ARG A 5 9.83 -2.80 -7.09
C ARG A 5 9.46 -4.25 -6.82
N MET A 6 10.46 -5.05 -6.47
CA MET A 6 10.36 -6.50 -6.34
C MET A 6 9.51 -6.89 -5.12
N SER A 7 9.09 -8.16 -5.10
CA SER A 7 8.26 -8.88 -4.11
C SER A 7 8.00 -8.18 -2.77
N ASN A 8 6.73 -8.12 -2.35
CA ASN A 8 6.35 -7.69 -1.00
C ASN A 8 7.11 -8.51 0.08
N MET A 9 8.08 -7.86 0.72
CA MET A 9 8.92 -8.43 1.79
C MET A 9 8.36 -8.16 3.19
N PHE A 10 7.44 -7.20 3.30
CA PHE A 10 6.79 -6.85 4.55
C PHE A 10 6.08 -8.07 5.17
N GLY A 11 6.18 -8.20 6.50
CA GLY A 11 5.54 -9.30 7.23
C GLY A 11 6.17 -10.68 7.05
N ARG A 12 7.15 -10.84 6.16
CA ARG A 12 7.82 -12.13 5.99
C ARG A 12 8.67 -12.46 7.22
N ARG A 13 8.55 -13.70 7.69
CA ARG A 13 9.29 -14.19 8.85
C ARG A 13 10.68 -14.70 8.53
N TYR A 14 10.80 -15.38 7.40
CA TYR A 14 12.00 -16.06 7.00
C TYR A 14 12.31 -15.71 5.56
N PHE A 15 13.29 -14.84 5.36
CA PHE A 15 13.86 -14.62 4.05
C PHE A 15 15.38 -14.57 4.09
N SER A 16 15.99 -14.89 2.96
CA SER A 16 17.43 -15.03 2.84
C SER A 16 18.14 -13.69 3.00
N LEU A 17 19.43 -13.74 3.36
CA LEU A 17 20.32 -12.58 3.36
C LEU A 17 20.23 -11.75 2.07
N LYS A 18 20.21 -12.42 0.90
CA LYS A 18 20.07 -11.73 -0.39
C LYS A 18 18.80 -10.86 -0.42
N LYS A 19 17.67 -11.41 0.00
CA LYS A 19 16.41 -10.68 0.06
C LYS A 19 16.43 -9.53 1.08
N LEU A 20 17.15 -9.67 2.20
CA LEU A 20 17.35 -8.55 3.15
C LEU A 20 18.13 -7.40 2.50
N ARG A 21 19.21 -7.73 1.79
CA ARG A 21 20.05 -6.77 1.09
C ARG A 21 19.28 -6.07 -0.03
N ASP A 22 18.50 -6.82 -0.80
CA ASP A 22 17.64 -6.28 -1.86
C ASP A 22 16.55 -5.38 -1.25
N TYR A 23 15.95 -5.78 -0.13
CA TYR A 23 14.94 -4.99 0.57
C TYR A 23 15.50 -3.66 1.11
N ALA A 24 16.76 -3.62 1.54
CA ALA A 24 17.43 -2.38 1.90
C ALA A 24 17.54 -1.39 0.73
N VAL A 25 17.72 -1.90 -0.50
CA VAL A 25 17.71 -1.09 -1.73
C VAL A 25 16.30 -0.62 -2.05
N ASP A 26 15.30 -1.49 -1.94
CA ASP A 26 13.89 -1.13 -2.19
C ASP A 26 13.37 -0.02 -1.25
N LEU A 27 13.95 0.06 -0.05
CA LEU A 27 13.69 1.11 0.95
C LEU A 27 14.59 2.35 0.79
N ASP A 28 15.36 2.44 -0.29
CA ASP A 28 16.26 3.55 -0.60
C ASP A 28 17.30 3.80 0.52
N LEU A 29 17.69 2.75 1.28
CA LEU A 29 18.70 2.87 2.34
C LEU A 29 20.12 2.97 1.76
N CYS A 30 20.35 2.31 0.61
CA CYS A 30 21.60 2.28 -0.11
C CYS A 30 21.32 2.20 -1.63
N PRO A 31 22.17 2.79 -2.49
CA PRO A 31 22.00 2.70 -3.96
C PRO A 31 22.27 1.29 -4.51
N HIS A 32 22.97 0.46 -3.74
CA HIS A 32 23.31 -0.92 -4.07
C HIS A 32 23.06 -1.82 -2.86
N PRO A 33 22.82 -3.12 -3.07
CA PRO A 33 22.69 -4.07 -1.97
C PRO A 33 23.92 -3.98 -1.06
N PRO A 34 23.76 -3.85 0.29
CA PRO A 34 24.88 -3.79 1.22
C PRO A 34 25.91 -4.89 0.94
N ALA A 35 27.20 -4.59 1.00
CA ALA A 35 28.23 -5.59 0.68
C ALA A 35 28.17 -6.78 1.64
N GLU A 36 28.53 -7.98 1.16
CA GLU A 36 28.53 -9.19 2.01
C GLU A 36 29.46 -9.05 3.21
N GLY A 37 30.65 -8.45 3.02
CA GLY A 37 31.58 -8.19 4.14
C GLY A 37 31.00 -7.24 5.20
N LEU A 38 30.13 -6.29 4.82
CA LEU A 38 29.43 -5.46 5.81
C LEU A 38 28.42 -6.30 6.58
N MET A 39 27.62 -7.13 5.89
CA MET A 39 26.62 -7.97 6.55
C MET A 39 27.26 -9.02 7.46
N GLU A 40 28.37 -9.61 7.03
CA GLU A 40 29.19 -10.52 7.83
C GLU A 40 29.76 -9.83 9.07
N PHE A 41 30.28 -8.60 8.90
CA PHE A 41 30.71 -7.76 10.02
C PHE A 41 29.58 -7.54 11.03
N LEU A 42 28.39 -7.14 10.57
CA LEU A 42 27.26 -6.89 11.46
C LEU A 42 26.82 -8.15 12.22
N GLU A 43 26.88 -9.32 11.57
CA GLU A 43 26.60 -10.60 12.25
C GLU A 43 27.68 -10.92 13.29
N ARG A 44 28.96 -10.80 12.92
CA ARG A 44 30.10 -11.07 13.81
C ARG A 44 30.06 -10.23 15.08
N GLU A 45 29.72 -8.96 14.95
CA GLU A 45 29.61 -8.05 16.09
C GLU A 45 28.27 -8.19 16.84
N GLY A 46 27.38 -9.12 16.43
CA GLY A 46 26.08 -9.31 17.04
C GLY A 46 25.11 -8.12 16.85
N LEU A 47 25.41 -7.26 15.88
CA LEU A 47 24.59 -6.10 15.53
C LEU A 47 23.39 -6.50 14.66
N LEU A 48 23.56 -7.47 13.76
CA LEU A 48 22.48 -7.97 12.92
C LEU A 48 22.63 -9.48 12.73
N THR A 49 21.97 -10.26 13.58
CA THR A 49 22.06 -11.71 13.56
C THR A 49 20.91 -12.34 12.78
N PRO A 50 21.13 -13.46 12.08
CA PRO A 50 20.03 -14.27 11.58
C PRO A 50 19.12 -14.71 12.73
N VAL A 51 17.87 -15.00 12.40
CA VAL A 51 16.90 -15.53 13.37
C VAL A 51 17.00 -17.05 13.39
N ARG A 52 17.26 -17.65 12.23
CA ARG A 52 17.52 -19.08 12.03
C ARG A 52 18.59 -19.22 10.97
N ARG A 53 19.45 -20.23 11.09
CA ARG A 53 20.36 -20.65 10.03
C ARG A 53 20.25 -22.15 9.87
N LEU A 54 20.10 -22.63 8.65
CA LEU A 54 20.25 -24.06 8.38
C LEU A 54 21.74 -24.39 8.36
N ARG A 55 22.09 -25.48 9.03
CA ARG A 55 23.45 -26.03 9.04
C ARG A 55 23.35 -27.54 8.97
N PHE A 56 23.41 -28.06 7.75
CA PHE A 56 23.49 -29.49 7.54
C PHE A 56 24.94 -29.99 7.75
N PRO A 57 25.12 -31.25 8.17
CA PRO A 57 26.40 -31.95 7.99
C PRO A 57 26.83 -31.94 6.52
N ASP A 58 28.14 -31.83 6.25
CA ASP A 58 28.71 -31.72 4.90
C ASP A 58 28.23 -32.83 3.93
N GLU A 59 27.99 -34.02 4.46
CA GLU A 59 27.52 -35.19 3.72
C GLU A 59 26.16 -34.95 3.03
N ILE A 60 25.29 -34.13 3.62
CA ILE A 60 23.94 -33.86 3.10
C ILE A 60 23.99 -32.95 1.86
N PRO A 61 24.61 -31.75 1.86
CA PRO A 61 24.74 -30.94 0.64
C PRO A 61 25.46 -31.69 -0.48
N ARG A 62 26.47 -32.51 -0.16
CA ARG A 62 27.13 -33.39 -1.12
C ARG A 62 26.19 -34.42 -1.73
N ARG A 63 25.34 -35.06 -0.92
CA ARG A 63 24.28 -35.97 -1.38
C ARG A 63 23.29 -35.24 -2.31
N LEU A 64 22.78 -34.08 -1.89
CA LEU A 64 21.86 -33.26 -2.69
C LEU A 64 22.49 -32.81 -4.02
N ALA A 65 23.79 -32.52 -4.03
CA ALA A 65 24.53 -32.18 -5.25
C ALA A 65 24.69 -33.41 -6.18
N SER A 66 24.98 -34.59 -5.61
CA SER A 66 25.06 -35.85 -6.35
C SER A 66 23.76 -36.16 -7.09
N ASP A 67 22.63 -35.96 -6.42
CA ASP A 67 21.31 -36.26 -6.97
C ASP A 67 20.90 -35.27 -8.07
N ARG A 68 21.42 -34.04 -8.05
CA ARG A 68 21.18 -33.02 -9.08
C ARG A 68 22.12 -33.13 -10.28
N HIS A 69 23.28 -33.73 -10.09
CA HIS A 69 24.36 -33.77 -11.07
C HIS A 69 24.91 -35.19 -11.23
N GLU A 70 24.19 -36.03 -11.97
CA GLU A 70 24.55 -37.45 -12.17
C GLU A 70 25.96 -37.67 -12.75
N SER A 71 26.56 -36.67 -13.40
CA SER A 71 27.84 -36.77 -14.10
C SER A 71 29.05 -36.22 -13.34
N VAL A 72 28.92 -35.75 -12.10
CA VAL A 72 30.04 -35.16 -11.34
C VAL A 72 30.53 -36.10 -10.22
N SER A 73 31.84 -36.16 -10.03
CA SER A 73 32.44 -36.89 -8.91
C SER A 73 32.40 -36.02 -7.66
N ILE A 74 31.59 -36.41 -6.68
CA ILE A 74 31.45 -35.70 -5.42
C ILE A 74 32.74 -35.78 -4.59
N ALA A 75 33.14 -34.66 -3.99
CA ALA A 75 34.29 -34.55 -3.12
C ALA A 75 33.92 -35.03 -1.71
N GLY A 76 34.48 -36.16 -1.28
CA GLY A 76 34.29 -36.68 0.08
C GLY A 76 33.04 -37.55 0.27
N PRO A 77 32.72 -37.93 1.52
CA PRO A 77 31.58 -38.79 1.82
C PRO A 77 30.23 -38.09 1.57
N ILE A 78 29.25 -38.88 1.14
CA ILE A 78 27.84 -38.47 0.97
C ILE A 78 26.96 -39.09 2.04
N GLU A 79 25.83 -38.46 2.33
CA GLU A 79 24.85 -38.97 3.29
C GLU A 79 24.18 -40.24 2.74
N PRO A 80 24.19 -41.37 3.48
CA PRO A 80 23.44 -42.55 3.08
C PRO A 80 21.93 -42.33 3.23
N ASP A 81 21.13 -43.11 2.51
CA ASP A 81 19.68 -43.09 2.68
C ASP A 81 19.31 -43.48 4.13
N GLY A 82 18.39 -42.73 4.73
CA GLY A 82 17.94 -42.96 6.09
C GLY A 82 17.35 -41.73 6.77
N PRO A 83 17.03 -41.84 8.07
CA PRO A 83 16.22 -40.85 8.77
C PRO A 83 16.80 -39.43 8.76
N ARG A 84 18.14 -39.29 8.78
CA ARG A 84 18.81 -37.99 8.78
C ARG A 84 18.65 -37.28 7.43
N LEU A 85 18.77 -38.00 6.32
CA LEU A 85 18.54 -37.46 4.98
C LEU A 85 17.06 -37.12 4.79
N ASP A 86 16.16 -38.01 5.22
CA ASP A 86 14.70 -37.81 5.12
C ASP A 86 14.24 -36.55 5.89
N ALA A 87 14.77 -36.35 7.10
CA ALA A 87 14.50 -35.16 7.89
C ALA A 87 15.02 -33.88 7.22
N ALA A 88 16.20 -33.91 6.59
CA ALA A 88 16.74 -32.77 5.85
C ALA A 88 15.89 -32.42 4.62
N ILE A 89 15.47 -33.42 3.84
CA ILE A 89 14.60 -33.24 2.67
C ILE A 89 13.24 -32.70 3.11
N THR A 90 12.65 -33.26 4.17
CA THR A 90 11.35 -32.83 4.71
C THR A 90 11.41 -31.38 5.20
N LEU A 91 12.49 -30.99 5.89
CA LEU A 91 12.72 -29.61 6.29
C LEU A 91 12.80 -28.65 5.09
N LEU A 92 13.59 -28.97 4.06
CA LEU A 92 13.74 -28.15 2.86
C LEU A 92 12.43 -28.00 2.07
N ASN A 93 11.67 -29.10 1.94
CA ASN A 93 10.36 -29.10 1.31
C ASN A 93 9.36 -28.27 2.11
N GLY A 94 9.33 -28.42 3.44
CA GLY A 94 8.45 -27.66 4.32
C GLY A 94 8.67 -26.16 4.25
N ILE A 95 9.93 -25.71 4.18
CA ILE A 95 10.28 -24.29 3.97
C ILE A 95 9.73 -23.79 2.63
N SER A 96 9.82 -24.61 1.57
CA SER A 96 9.39 -24.24 0.23
C SER A 96 7.85 -24.23 0.10
N HIS A 97 7.18 -25.27 0.59
CA HIS A 97 5.72 -25.44 0.50
C HIS A 97 4.94 -24.37 1.25
N TRP A 98 5.45 -23.90 2.39
CA TRP A 98 4.76 -22.88 3.19
C TRP A 98 4.52 -21.57 2.41
N SER A 99 5.36 -21.27 1.41
CA SER A 99 5.20 -20.07 0.58
C SER A 99 4.02 -20.12 -0.41
N ASP A 100 3.41 -21.29 -0.60
CA ASP A 100 2.31 -21.53 -1.54
C ASP A 100 1.15 -22.31 -0.88
N ALA A 101 0.50 -21.65 0.08
CA ALA A 101 -0.65 -22.23 0.79
C ALA A 101 -1.86 -22.48 -0.12
N ARG A 102 -1.89 -21.87 -1.32
CA ARG A 102 -2.91 -22.17 -2.30
C ARG A 102 -2.81 -23.60 -2.81
N ILE A 103 -1.59 -24.13 -2.99
CA ILE A 103 -1.35 -25.50 -3.45
C ILE A 103 -1.31 -26.47 -2.27
N TYR A 104 -0.57 -26.12 -1.21
CA TYR A 104 -0.26 -27.06 -0.12
C TYR A 104 -1.16 -26.93 1.10
N GLY A 105 -2.09 -25.98 1.11
CA GLY A 105 -2.95 -25.67 2.25
C GLY A 105 -2.27 -24.79 3.31
N GLU A 106 -3.06 -24.34 4.28
CA GLU A 106 -2.54 -23.61 5.44
C GLU A 106 -1.82 -24.59 6.39
N SER A 107 -0.58 -24.27 6.76
CA SER A 107 0.21 -25.01 7.75
C SER A 107 1.08 -24.07 8.57
N GLU A 108 1.51 -24.52 9.75
CA GLU A 108 2.57 -23.81 10.47
C GLU A 108 3.88 -23.87 9.68
N HIS A 109 4.67 -22.79 9.78
CA HIS A 109 6.00 -22.77 9.19
C HIS A 109 6.91 -23.74 9.95
N VAL A 110 7.69 -24.57 9.26
CA VAL A 110 8.55 -25.57 9.91
C VAL A 110 9.58 -24.98 10.87
N LEU A 111 9.99 -23.72 10.67
CA LEU A 111 10.89 -22.99 11.58
C LEU A 111 10.20 -22.35 12.80
N ASP A 112 8.87 -22.31 12.81
CA ASP A 112 8.04 -21.92 13.96
C ASP A 112 7.68 -23.12 14.84
N ALA A 113 7.40 -24.26 14.19
CA ALA A 113 7.04 -25.52 14.82
C ALA A 113 8.09 -26.59 14.52
N LEU A 114 9.25 -26.45 15.16
CA LEU A 114 10.39 -27.33 14.92
C LEU A 114 10.13 -28.74 15.45
N ALA A 115 10.04 -29.70 14.53
CA ALA A 115 10.10 -31.13 14.85
C ALA A 115 11.49 -31.50 15.40
N ASP A 116 11.54 -32.50 16.29
CA ASP A 116 12.79 -32.89 16.96
C ASP A 116 13.86 -33.39 15.98
N GLU A 117 13.44 -34.05 14.90
CA GLU A 117 14.32 -34.50 13.81
C GLU A 117 14.93 -33.35 13.00
N HIS A 118 14.30 -32.16 12.98
CA HIS A 118 14.83 -30.99 12.30
C HIS A 118 15.82 -30.20 13.16
N ARG A 119 15.71 -30.25 14.49
CA ARG A 119 16.51 -29.44 15.44
C ARG A 119 18.02 -29.52 15.18
N PRO A 120 18.64 -30.68 14.88
CA PRO A 120 20.08 -30.76 14.64
C PRO A 120 20.57 -29.90 13.46
N PHE A 121 19.68 -29.56 12.53
CA PHE A 121 20.00 -28.75 11.35
C PHE A 121 19.79 -27.26 11.57
N ILE A 122 19.23 -26.83 12.71
CA ILE A 122 18.85 -25.44 12.94
C ILE A 122 19.78 -24.81 13.97
N GLN A 123 20.56 -23.83 13.54
CA GLN A 123 21.25 -22.93 14.44
C GLN A 123 20.32 -21.80 14.89
N THR A 124 20.18 -21.64 16.20
CA THR A 124 19.40 -20.57 16.84
C THR A 124 20.24 -19.64 17.72
N ASP A 125 21.46 -20.06 18.10
CA ASP A 125 22.37 -19.23 18.88
C ASP A 125 23.32 -18.46 17.97
N PHE A 126 23.30 -17.14 18.12
CA PHE A 126 24.10 -16.20 17.35
C PHE A 126 24.71 -15.22 18.34
N SER A 127 25.99 -15.41 18.64
CA SER A 127 26.78 -14.51 19.48
C SER A 127 28.13 -14.26 18.81
N PRO A 128 28.83 -13.16 19.13
CA PRO A 128 30.20 -12.93 18.64
C PRO A 128 31.15 -14.09 18.93
N ALA A 129 30.95 -14.79 20.05
CA ALA A 129 31.74 -15.97 20.42
C ALA A 129 31.41 -17.23 19.60
N ALA A 130 30.16 -17.36 19.14
CA ALA A 130 29.70 -18.48 18.30
C ALA A 130 29.79 -18.17 16.78
N PHE A 131 30.26 -16.98 16.42
CA PHE A 131 30.34 -16.55 15.02
C PHE A 131 31.31 -17.43 14.23
N THR A 132 30.87 -17.86 13.05
CA THR A 132 31.69 -18.58 12.09
C THR A 132 31.84 -17.72 10.84
N PRO A 133 33.07 -17.38 10.40
CA PRO A 133 33.29 -16.66 9.15
C PRO A 133 32.55 -17.32 8.00
N TRP A 134 31.92 -16.54 7.13
CA TRP A 134 31.05 -17.06 6.08
C TRP A 134 31.79 -17.94 5.07
N GLN A 135 33.06 -17.67 4.83
CA GLN A 135 33.93 -18.54 4.03
C GLN A 135 34.03 -19.97 4.61
N ASN A 136 33.95 -20.12 5.94
CA ASN A 136 34.00 -21.41 6.62
C ASN A 136 32.64 -22.13 6.66
N LEU A 137 31.57 -21.49 6.16
CA LEU A 137 30.26 -22.13 5.97
C LEU A 137 30.15 -22.83 4.61
N SER A 138 31.08 -22.57 3.70
CA SER A 138 31.12 -23.20 2.38
C SER A 138 31.62 -24.63 2.47
N ILE A 139 30.95 -25.54 1.76
CA ILE A 139 31.24 -26.97 1.76
C ILE A 139 31.76 -27.34 0.37
N HIS A 140 32.93 -27.96 0.28
CA HIS A 140 33.44 -28.46 -0.99
C HIS A 140 32.55 -29.62 -1.49
N LEU A 141 31.92 -29.43 -2.66
CA LEU A 141 30.96 -30.37 -3.23
C LEU A 141 31.59 -31.31 -4.24
N TYR A 142 32.34 -30.78 -5.21
CA TYR A 142 33.02 -31.56 -6.26
C TYR A 142 34.05 -30.69 -6.98
N ASP A 143 34.90 -31.31 -7.79
CA ASP A 143 35.87 -30.61 -8.63
C ASP A 143 35.42 -30.53 -10.10
N THR A 144 35.82 -29.45 -10.77
CA THR A 144 35.61 -29.26 -12.22
C THR A 144 36.93 -28.84 -12.87
N ASP A 145 36.98 -28.83 -14.21
CA ASP A 145 38.14 -28.31 -14.97
C ASP A 145 38.46 -26.84 -14.64
N ARG A 146 37.51 -26.10 -14.07
CA ARG A 146 37.66 -24.70 -13.65
C ARG A 146 38.03 -24.55 -12.17
N GLY A 147 38.22 -25.65 -11.45
CA GLY A 147 38.54 -25.69 -10.03
C GLY A 147 37.43 -26.26 -9.14
N PRO A 148 37.62 -26.24 -7.81
CA PRO A 148 36.68 -26.76 -6.83
C PRO A 148 35.37 -25.95 -6.81
N VAL A 149 34.25 -26.66 -6.77
CA VAL A 149 32.91 -26.08 -6.62
C VAL A 149 32.49 -26.24 -5.16
N TYR A 150 32.13 -25.11 -4.55
CA TYR A 150 31.66 -25.06 -3.18
C TYR A 150 30.15 -24.84 -3.14
N SER A 151 29.54 -25.32 -2.06
CA SER A 151 28.17 -25.02 -1.70
C SER A 151 28.00 -23.51 -1.56
N THR A 152 26.81 -23.02 -1.90
CA THR A 152 26.53 -21.59 -1.74
C THR A 152 25.82 -21.40 -0.41
N ALA A 153 26.27 -20.43 0.38
CA ALA A 153 25.63 -20.13 1.66
C ALA A 153 24.11 -19.83 1.53
N ALA A 154 23.67 -19.39 0.34
CA ALA A 154 22.26 -19.14 0.05
C ALA A 154 21.42 -20.42 -0.18
N GLN A 155 22.02 -21.53 -0.61
CA GLN A 155 21.30 -22.78 -0.91
C GLN A 155 21.43 -23.81 0.20
N ASP A 156 22.65 -24.00 0.72
CA ASP A 156 22.97 -25.16 1.56
C ASP A 156 23.07 -24.80 3.05
N THR A 157 23.39 -23.54 3.36
CA THR A 157 23.37 -23.02 4.74
C THR A 157 22.58 -21.71 4.87
N PRO A 158 21.33 -21.63 4.37
CA PRO A 158 20.60 -20.38 4.32
C PRO A 158 20.41 -19.78 5.72
N ALA A 159 20.81 -18.51 5.84
CA ALA A 159 20.50 -17.66 6.97
C ALA A 159 19.18 -16.91 6.70
N PHE A 160 18.26 -17.00 7.64
CA PHE A 160 16.95 -16.38 7.57
C PHE A 160 16.87 -15.18 8.50
N TYR A 161 16.30 -14.10 7.97
CA TYR A 161 16.05 -12.84 8.66
C TYR A 161 14.56 -12.53 8.65
N HIS A 162 14.13 -11.73 9.63
CA HIS A 162 12.79 -11.18 9.74
C HIS A 162 12.67 -9.84 9.01
N TYR A 163 11.45 -9.48 8.56
CA TYR A 163 11.20 -8.21 7.86
C TYR A 163 11.62 -7.00 8.68
N TRP A 164 11.38 -7.03 9.99
CA TRP A 164 11.65 -5.90 10.87
C TRP A 164 13.13 -5.58 11.02
N GLN A 165 14.01 -6.55 10.74
CA GLN A 165 15.45 -6.34 10.79
C GLN A 165 15.93 -5.33 9.75
N VAL A 166 15.09 -4.97 8.76
CA VAL A 166 15.36 -3.85 7.85
C VAL A 166 15.29 -2.50 8.56
N PHE A 167 14.41 -2.32 9.55
CA PHE A 167 14.36 -1.11 10.38
C PHE A 167 15.65 -0.99 11.19
N TRP A 168 16.07 -2.11 11.78
CA TRP A 168 17.34 -2.19 12.51
C TRP A 168 18.55 -1.84 11.63
N LEU A 169 18.63 -2.45 10.44
CA LEU A 169 19.68 -2.16 9.46
C LEU A 169 19.65 -0.69 9.03
N ALA A 170 18.47 -0.11 8.78
CA ALA A 170 18.33 1.30 8.43
C ALA A 170 18.90 2.21 9.53
N THR A 171 18.62 1.89 10.80
CA THR A 171 19.12 2.67 11.93
C THR A 171 20.62 2.47 12.14
N ILE A 172 21.16 1.26 11.94
CA ILE A 172 22.62 1.01 11.94
C ILE A 172 23.30 1.90 10.90
N LEU A 173 22.82 1.87 9.65
CA LEU A 173 23.39 2.64 8.54
C LEU A 173 23.33 4.16 8.80
N ARG A 174 22.34 4.63 9.55
CA ARG A 174 22.23 6.03 10.00
C ARG A 174 23.10 6.37 11.21
N SER A 175 23.38 5.39 12.07
CA SER A 175 24.16 5.58 13.30
C SER A 175 25.67 5.60 13.09
N GLY A 176 26.13 5.16 11.91
CA GLY A 176 27.55 5.05 11.58
C GLY A 176 28.31 6.38 11.72
N VAL A 177 29.62 6.29 11.97
CA VAL A 177 30.50 7.45 11.90
C VAL A 177 30.65 7.85 10.44
N HIS A 178 30.12 9.00 10.05
CA HIS A 178 30.38 9.55 8.73
C HIS A 178 31.79 10.14 8.70
N LEU A 179 32.63 9.62 7.81
CA LEU A 179 33.99 10.11 7.59
C LEU A 179 34.01 10.91 6.27
N TRP A 180 34.26 12.21 6.38
CA TRP A 180 34.45 13.07 5.20
C TRP A 180 35.93 13.29 4.95
N PHE A 181 36.40 13.08 3.73
CA PHE A 181 37.78 13.31 3.34
C PHE A 181 37.88 13.66 1.84
N PRO A 182 38.93 14.37 1.39
CA PRO A 182 39.10 14.74 -0.01
C PRO A 182 39.37 13.50 -0.88
N LEU A 183 38.43 13.18 -1.78
CA LEU A 183 38.54 12.03 -2.70
C LEU A 183 39.55 12.25 -3.83
N ASP A 184 39.86 13.51 -4.13
CA ASP A 184 40.90 13.92 -5.10
C ASP A 184 42.32 13.69 -4.57
N ASP A 185 42.47 13.43 -3.26
CA ASP A 185 43.73 13.01 -2.67
C ASP A 185 43.94 11.50 -2.88
N GLN A 186 44.62 11.16 -3.97
CA GLN A 186 44.84 9.78 -4.38
C GLN A 186 45.61 8.96 -3.34
N ALA A 187 46.49 9.59 -2.54
CA ALA A 187 47.21 8.91 -1.48
C ALA A 187 46.27 8.52 -0.34
N LEU A 188 45.43 9.47 0.12
CA LEU A 188 44.44 9.23 1.16
C LEU A 188 43.34 8.25 0.71
N TYR A 189 42.88 8.37 -0.53
CA TYR A 189 41.92 7.45 -1.14
C TYR A 189 42.44 6.01 -1.18
N THR A 190 43.69 5.84 -1.62
CA THR A 190 44.35 4.52 -1.65
C THR A 190 44.54 3.96 -0.24
N GLU A 191 44.92 4.81 0.73
CA GLU A 191 45.07 4.43 2.14
C GLU A 191 43.74 3.93 2.73
N VAL A 192 42.63 4.67 2.53
CA VAL A 192 41.29 4.28 3.01
C VAL A 192 40.79 2.99 2.35
N LEU A 193 40.98 2.84 1.03
CA LEU A 193 40.55 1.64 0.31
C LEU A 193 41.40 0.40 0.61
N SER A 194 42.67 0.58 0.95
CA SER A 194 43.59 -0.53 1.22
C SER A 194 43.23 -1.31 2.49
N GLY A 195 42.30 -0.81 3.32
CA GLY A 195 41.85 -1.47 4.55
C GLY A 195 42.95 -1.64 5.60
N GLY A 196 44.15 -1.10 5.35
CA GLY A 196 45.23 -1.05 6.32
C GLY A 196 44.81 -0.22 7.54
N ALA A 197 45.48 -0.42 8.67
CA ALA A 197 45.36 0.46 9.82
C ALA A 197 45.72 1.88 9.35
N VAL A 198 44.70 2.67 9.01
CA VAL A 198 44.85 4.02 8.51
C VAL A 198 45.81 4.72 9.45
N SER A 199 46.93 5.23 8.93
CA SER A 199 47.86 5.97 9.75
C SER A 199 47.07 7.15 10.32
N CYS A 200 46.76 7.05 11.61
CA CYS A 200 45.69 7.80 12.21
C CYS A 200 45.87 9.31 12.04
N GLU A 201 47.07 9.80 11.76
CA GLU A 201 47.38 11.22 11.73
C GLU A 201 46.92 11.93 10.44
N GLY A 202 47.10 11.32 9.27
CA GLY A 202 46.70 11.93 7.99
C GLY A 202 45.17 12.04 7.87
N LEU A 203 44.48 10.94 8.19
CA LEU A 203 43.02 10.89 8.20
C LEU A 203 42.45 11.75 9.33
N ARG A 204 42.95 11.68 10.58
CA ARG A 204 42.38 12.50 11.69
C ARG A 204 42.52 14.00 11.45
N ARG A 205 43.61 14.47 10.81
CA ARG A 205 43.79 15.91 10.54
C ARG A 205 42.91 16.42 9.40
N ARG A 206 42.55 15.56 8.45
CA ARG A 206 41.87 15.94 7.21
C ARG A 206 40.49 15.33 7.05
N SER A 207 39.99 14.70 8.11
CA SER A 207 38.64 14.20 8.16
C SER A 207 37.82 14.89 9.22
N GLN A 208 36.54 15.02 8.92
CA GLN A 208 35.53 15.32 9.91
C GLN A 208 34.78 14.04 10.23
N GLN A 209 34.39 13.88 11.49
CA GLN A 209 33.57 12.78 11.97
C GLN A 209 32.27 13.35 12.51
N SER A 210 31.16 12.69 12.22
CA SER A 210 29.88 12.95 12.90
C SER A 210 29.25 11.64 13.31
N ILE A 211 28.45 11.70 14.37
CA ILE A 211 27.68 10.58 14.90
C ILE A 211 26.24 11.04 15.02
N ASN A 212 25.30 10.20 14.57
CA ASN A 212 23.88 10.44 14.75
C ASN A 212 23.40 9.85 16.09
N LEU A 213 23.35 10.70 17.13
CA LEU A 213 22.91 10.27 18.47
C LEU A 213 21.43 9.84 18.52
N GLU A 214 20.57 10.41 17.68
CA GLU A 214 19.16 10.01 17.58
C GLU A 214 19.04 8.57 17.07
N ALA A 215 19.83 8.20 16.06
CA ALA A 215 19.88 6.84 15.56
C ALA A 215 20.38 5.83 16.61
N TYR A 216 21.34 6.23 17.46
CA TYR A 216 21.78 5.39 18.58
C TYR A 216 20.66 5.12 19.59
N GLN A 217 19.89 6.14 19.97
CA GLN A 217 18.74 5.99 20.87
C GLN A 217 17.64 5.13 20.23
N GLU A 218 17.39 5.33 18.93
CA GLU A 218 16.45 4.55 18.14
C GLU A 218 16.84 3.05 18.12
N LEU A 219 18.13 2.71 17.99
CA LEU A 219 18.60 1.32 18.09
C LEU A 219 18.29 0.68 19.43
N GLN A 220 18.54 1.37 20.55
CA GLN A 220 18.22 0.81 21.87
C GLN A 220 16.72 0.53 21.98
N SER A 221 15.89 1.50 21.57
CA SER A 221 14.44 1.36 21.63
C SER A 221 13.92 0.24 20.71
N LEU A 222 14.42 0.12 19.47
CA LEU A 222 14.01 -0.97 18.58
C LEU A 222 14.25 -2.36 19.20
N ARG A 223 15.26 -2.50 20.07
CA ARG A 223 15.61 -3.78 20.70
C ARG A 223 14.60 -4.17 21.75
N GLU A 224 14.13 -3.19 22.51
CA GLU A 224 13.07 -3.35 23.52
C GLU A 224 11.77 -3.84 22.87
N TYR A 225 11.51 -3.47 21.62
CA TYR A 225 10.31 -3.84 20.87
C TYR A 225 10.48 -5.08 19.96
N GLN A 226 11.57 -5.84 20.07
CA GLN A 226 11.80 -7.03 19.23
C GLN A 226 10.59 -7.99 19.25
N ALA A 227 10.08 -8.34 20.44
CA ALA A 227 8.93 -9.24 20.58
C ALA A 227 7.67 -8.70 19.88
N HIS A 228 7.49 -7.37 19.85
CA HIS A 228 6.35 -6.75 19.18
C HIS A 228 6.47 -6.84 17.66
N PHE A 229 7.65 -6.61 17.11
CA PHE A 229 7.89 -6.83 15.69
C PHE A 229 7.75 -8.30 15.28
N GLU A 230 8.22 -9.23 16.13
CA GLU A 230 8.04 -10.67 15.90
C GLU A 230 6.55 -11.06 15.91
N ALA A 231 5.75 -10.51 16.84
CA ALA A 231 4.31 -10.71 16.88
C ALA A 231 3.62 -10.19 15.61
N VAL A 232 3.93 -8.97 15.18
CA VAL A 232 3.36 -8.41 13.93
C VAL A 232 3.79 -9.22 12.71
N GLY A 233 5.05 -9.68 12.67
CA GLY A 233 5.55 -10.57 11.61
C GLY A 233 4.86 -11.93 11.61
N TYR A 234 4.58 -12.51 12.77
CA TYR A 234 3.76 -13.72 12.90
C TYR A 234 2.37 -13.48 12.30
N PHE A 235 1.66 -12.48 12.82
CA PHE A 235 0.30 -12.17 12.40
C PHE A 235 0.19 -11.93 10.89
N GLU A 236 1.05 -11.09 10.33
CA GLU A 236 1.00 -10.75 8.90
C GLU A 236 1.32 -11.97 8.02
N ALA A 237 2.32 -12.77 8.38
CA ALA A 237 2.70 -13.97 7.65
C ALA A 237 1.56 -15.00 7.58
N TYR A 238 0.93 -15.29 8.71
CA TYR A 238 -0.12 -16.30 8.80
C TYR A 238 -1.45 -15.80 8.23
N THR A 239 -1.81 -14.53 8.42
CA THR A 239 -3.00 -13.96 7.78
C THR A 239 -2.84 -13.90 6.26
N HIS A 240 -1.66 -13.58 5.75
CA HIS A 240 -1.37 -13.66 4.31
C HIS A 240 -1.52 -15.09 3.78
N ASN A 241 -0.96 -16.07 4.48
CA ASN A 241 -1.06 -17.49 4.13
C ASN A 241 -2.54 -17.95 4.13
N ALA A 242 -3.28 -17.64 5.19
CA ALA A 242 -4.71 -17.91 5.27
C ALA A 242 -5.47 -17.23 4.11
N LEU A 243 -5.20 -15.96 3.81
CA LEU A 243 -5.86 -15.24 2.71
C LEU A 243 -5.64 -15.93 1.35
N GLN A 244 -4.45 -16.46 1.08
CA GLN A 244 -4.16 -17.19 -0.18
C GLN A 244 -5.09 -18.40 -0.37
N THR A 245 -5.45 -19.11 0.70
CA THR A 245 -6.39 -20.24 0.63
C THR A 245 -7.81 -19.80 0.22
N PHE A 246 -8.22 -18.59 0.58
CA PHE A 246 -9.54 -18.05 0.21
C PHE A 246 -9.55 -17.35 -1.16
N GLN A 247 -8.38 -17.06 -1.75
CA GLN A 247 -8.31 -16.43 -3.07
C GLN A 247 -8.82 -17.33 -4.20
N SER A 248 -8.88 -18.65 -4.00
CA SER A 248 -9.50 -19.57 -4.95
C SER A 248 -11.02 -19.41 -5.06
N ASP A 249 -11.66 -18.80 -4.05
CA ASP A 249 -13.12 -18.61 -4.00
C ASP A 249 -13.59 -17.32 -4.71
N ARG A 250 -12.70 -16.63 -5.46
CA ARG A 250 -13.05 -15.37 -6.13
C ARG A 250 -14.13 -15.56 -7.19
N ASP A 251 -15.07 -14.63 -7.24
CA ASP A 251 -16.06 -14.57 -8.32
C ASP A 251 -15.45 -14.10 -9.65
N GLU A 252 -16.28 -14.04 -10.69
CA GLU A 252 -15.91 -13.54 -12.03
C GLU A 252 -15.36 -12.11 -12.03
N ASN A 253 -15.64 -11.31 -10.98
CA ASN A 253 -15.15 -9.95 -10.80
C ASN A 253 -13.89 -9.89 -9.92
N GLY A 254 -13.32 -11.05 -9.54
CA GLY A 254 -12.16 -11.15 -8.67
C GLY A 254 -12.43 -10.84 -7.20
N ARG A 255 -13.70 -10.76 -6.78
CA ARG A 255 -14.10 -10.46 -5.40
C ARG A 255 -14.27 -11.74 -4.60
N ILE A 256 -13.88 -11.71 -3.33
CA ILE A 256 -14.14 -12.83 -2.40
C ILE A 256 -15.60 -12.70 -1.94
N PRO A 257 -16.46 -13.72 -2.16
CA PRO A 257 -17.85 -13.67 -1.73
C PRO A 257 -17.99 -13.53 -0.20
N ALA A 258 -19.13 -13.05 0.27
CA ALA A 258 -19.35 -12.71 1.69
C ALA A 258 -19.11 -13.88 2.65
N ARG A 259 -19.50 -15.11 2.30
CA ARG A 259 -19.33 -16.29 3.15
C ARG A 259 -17.85 -16.71 3.30
N PRO A 260 -17.06 -16.89 2.23
CA PRO A 260 -15.59 -17.02 2.32
C PRO A 260 -14.94 -15.88 3.10
N TRP A 261 -15.36 -14.62 2.89
CA TRP A 261 -14.83 -13.48 3.61
C TRP A 261 -15.06 -13.56 5.13
N GLN A 262 -16.27 -13.94 5.56
CA GLN A 262 -16.56 -14.16 6.99
C GLN A 262 -15.72 -15.29 7.61
N ARG A 263 -15.42 -16.35 6.84
CA ARG A 263 -14.50 -17.41 7.29
C ARG A 263 -13.09 -16.89 7.46
N TYR A 264 -12.59 -16.11 6.50
CA TYR A 264 -11.29 -15.44 6.61
C TYR A 264 -11.22 -14.54 7.86
N LEU A 265 -12.22 -13.67 8.09
CA LEU A 265 -12.24 -12.80 9.27
C LEU A 265 -12.24 -13.59 10.59
N ARG A 266 -12.90 -14.75 10.64
CA ARG A 266 -12.82 -15.63 11.83
C ARG A 266 -11.41 -16.17 12.01
N ARG A 267 -10.79 -16.66 10.93
CA ARG A 267 -9.43 -17.20 10.94
C ARG A 267 -8.40 -16.13 11.32
N GLU A 268 -8.55 -14.90 10.83
CA GLU A 268 -7.72 -13.75 11.19
C GLU A 268 -7.75 -13.47 12.69
N ARG A 269 -8.93 -13.55 13.33
CA ARG A 269 -9.04 -13.42 14.80
C ARG A 269 -8.35 -14.55 15.56
N GLU A 270 -8.48 -15.78 15.09
CA GLU A 270 -7.79 -16.94 15.68
C GLU A 270 -6.26 -16.76 15.61
N ILE A 271 -5.74 -16.34 14.45
CA ILE A 271 -4.32 -16.05 14.26
C ILE A 271 -3.86 -14.90 15.18
N ALA A 272 -4.67 -13.84 15.30
CA ALA A 272 -4.37 -12.73 16.21
C ALA A 272 -4.28 -13.20 17.67
N GLN A 273 -5.23 -14.03 18.13
CA GLN A 273 -5.22 -14.58 19.49
C GLN A 273 -4.01 -15.49 19.74
N ASP A 274 -3.68 -16.37 18.79
CA ASP A 274 -2.48 -17.22 18.87
C ASP A 274 -1.20 -16.38 18.90
N THR A 275 -1.13 -15.31 18.10
CA THR A 275 0.00 -14.37 18.08
C THR A 275 0.21 -13.75 19.47
N LEU A 276 -0.85 -13.24 20.11
CA LEU A 276 -0.74 -12.64 21.45
C LEU A 276 -0.33 -13.68 22.50
N SER A 277 -0.91 -14.89 22.43
CA SER A 277 -0.57 -15.98 23.35
C SER A 277 0.90 -16.40 23.24
N ARG A 278 1.48 -16.40 22.04
CA ARG A 278 2.88 -16.80 21.81
C ARG A 278 3.89 -15.74 22.20
N SER A 279 3.51 -14.47 22.08
CA SER A 279 4.40 -13.32 22.31
C SER A 279 4.31 -12.75 23.74
N ASP A 280 3.36 -13.22 24.55
CA ASP A 280 3.06 -12.68 25.89
C ASP A 280 2.80 -11.16 25.86
N LEU A 281 2.16 -10.69 24.77
CA LEU A 281 1.84 -9.28 24.57
C LEU A 281 0.35 -9.01 24.80
N GLY A 282 0.08 -8.03 25.66
CA GLY A 282 -1.26 -7.49 25.86
C GLY A 282 -1.60 -6.35 24.89
N GLU A 283 -2.89 -6.02 24.81
CA GLU A 283 -3.42 -4.90 24.02
C GLU A 283 -2.69 -3.58 24.30
N GLY A 284 -2.47 -3.25 25.58
CA GLY A 284 -1.81 -2.00 25.98
C GLY A 284 -0.36 -1.89 25.48
N ALA A 285 0.37 -3.01 25.45
CA ALA A 285 1.74 -3.07 24.95
C ALA A 285 1.78 -2.81 23.43
N LEU A 286 0.84 -3.41 22.67
CA LEU A 286 0.71 -3.14 21.25
C LEU A 286 0.28 -1.70 20.93
N VAL A 287 -0.60 -1.11 21.72
CA VAL A 287 -0.98 0.31 21.57
C VAL A 287 0.21 1.24 21.84
N GLU A 288 1.01 0.97 22.88
CA GLU A 288 2.24 1.74 23.11
C GLU A 288 3.26 1.54 21.99
N PHE A 289 3.40 0.32 21.47
CA PHE A 289 4.24 0.03 20.32
C PHE A 289 3.78 0.78 19.06
N ILE A 290 2.48 0.89 18.80
CA ILE A 290 1.95 1.75 17.73
C ILE A 290 2.41 3.20 17.95
N GLY A 291 2.32 3.69 19.19
CA GLY A 291 2.80 5.02 19.54
C GLY A 291 4.29 5.23 19.25
N LYS A 292 5.14 4.26 19.58
CA LYS A 292 6.58 4.31 19.26
C LYS A 292 6.88 4.23 17.77
N GLN A 293 6.17 3.39 17.04
CA GLN A 293 6.29 3.36 15.59
C GLN A 293 5.88 4.68 14.94
N CYS A 294 4.90 5.41 15.48
CA CYS A 294 4.54 6.76 15.03
C CYS A 294 5.70 7.76 15.21
N GLU A 295 6.46 7.67 16.30
CA GLU A 295 7.66 8.49 16.53
C GLU A 295 8.76 8.15 15.50
N TRP A 296 9.04 6.87 15.27
CA TRP A 296 10.03 6.43 14.26
C TRP A 296 9.60 6.78 12.84
N TRP A 297 8.31 6.69 12.53
CA TRP A 297 7.75 7.13 11.25
C TRP A 297 8.02 8.62 11.00
N ASP A 298 7.75 9.47 12.00
CA ASP A 298 7.98 10.91 11.88
C ASP A 298 9.48 11.22 11.72
N ASN A 299 10.33 10.51 12.46
CA ASN A 299 11.78 10.61 12.29
C ASN A 299 12.21 10.22 10.86
N ALA A 300 11.81 9.04 10.39
CA ALA A 300 12.11 8.55 9.05
C ALA A 300 11.58 9.48 7.96
N ARG A 301 10.42 10.11 8.16
CA ARG A 301 9.86 11.11 7.24
C ARG A 301 10.70 12.40 7.20
N ARG A 302 11.23 12.85 8.34
CA ARG A 302 11.99 14.11 8.43
C ARG A 302 13.42 13.99 7.93
N VAL A 303 14.11 12.90 8.28
CA VAL A 303 15.56 12.75 8.05
C VAL A 303 15.94 11.51 7.25
N GLY A 304 14.99 10.61 6.97
CA GLY A 304 15.23 9.35 6.27
C GLY A 304 14.63 9.28 4.87
N PRO A 305 14.84 8.17 4.16
CA PRO A 305 14.21 7.94 2.86
C PRO A 305 12.69 7.81 2.99
N SER A 306 11.96 8.36 2.02
CA SER A 306 10.48 8.29 2.00
C SER A 306 9.96 6.85 2.02
N ALA A 307 10.68 5.92 1.39
CA ALA A 307 10.32 4.51 1.36
C ALA A 307 10.37 3.85 2.75
N LEU A 308 11.37 4.17 3.58
CA LEU A 308 11.43 3.70 4.97
C LEU A 308 10.24 4.19 5.80
N SER A 309 9.85 5.45 5.64
CA SER A 309 8.66 5.99 6.32
C SER A 309 7.39 5.24 5.90
N ASN A 310 7.25 4.90 4.61
CA ASN A 310 6.12 4.10 4.13
C ASN A 310 6.14 2.67 4.71
N GLU A 311 7.31 2.11 4.97
CA GLU A 311 7.44 0.81 5.60
C GLU A 311 7.02 0.82 7.07
N TYR A 312 7.36 1.89 7.81
CA TYR A 312 6.77 2.11 9.13
C TYR A 312 5.24 2.26 9.06
N LYS A 313 4.69 2.95 8.06
CA LYS A 313 3.22 3.01 7.89
C LYS A 313 2.60 1.63 7.71
N ARG A 314 3.22 0.75 6.91
CA ARG A 314 2.75 -0.63 6.73
C ARG A 314 2.79 -1.40 8.05
N ASN A 315 3.86 -1.23 8.83
CA ASN A 315 3.99 -1.90 10.12
C ASN A 315 2.97 -1.41 11.15
N ILE A 316 2.76 -0.09 11.23
CA ILE A 316 1.74 0.52 12.08
C ILE A 316 0.36 -0.04 11.70
N ARG A 317 0.01 -0.05 10.42
CA ARG A 317 -1.28 -0.59 9.93
C ARG A 317 -1.47 -2.04 10.37
N SER A 318 -0.45 -2.86 10.22
CA SER A 318 -0.50 -4.30 10.55
C SER A 318 -0.59 -4.51 12.06
N THR A 319 0.07 -3.66 12.85
CA THR A 319 -0.07 -3.65 14.31
C THR A 319 -1.50 -3.26 14.71
N ILE A 320 -2.10 -2.25 14.08
CA ILE A 320 -3.51 -1.87 14.29
C ILE A 320 -4.43 -3.04 13.93
N MET A 321 -4.20 -3.72 12.81
CA MET A 321 -4.99 -4.88 12.40
C MET A 321 -4.89 -6.03 13.41
N LEU A 322 -3.68 -6.34 13.90
CA LEU A 322 -3.47 -7.33 14.95
C LEU A 322 -4.28 -7.00 16.21
N VAL A 323 -4.18 -5.76 16.70
CA VAL A 323 -4.93 -5.33 17.89
C VAL A 323 -6.44 -5.47 17.66
N ARG A 324 -6.96 -4.94 16.55
CA ARG A 324 -8.39 -4.99 16.24
C ARG A 324 -8.92 -6.41 16.07
N ALA A 325 -8.15 -7.28 15.42
CA ALA A 325 -8.51 -8.69 15.24
C ALA A 325 -8.53 -9.42 16.59
N ALA A 326 -7.57 -9.16 17.47
CA ALA A 326 -7.47 -9.82 18.76
C ALA A 326 -8.56 -9.37 19.76
N THR A 327 -8.87 -8.07 19.79
CA THR A 327 -9.69 -7.47 20.86
C THR A 327 -11.07 -7.00 20.40
N GLY A 328 -11.25 -6.82 19.09
CA GLY A 328 -12.48 -6.26 18.52
C GLY A 328 -12.65 -4.76 18.70
N ILE A 329 -11.63 -4.04 19.18
CA ILE A 329 -11.71 -2.57 19.33
C ILE A 329 -11.83 -1.88 17.95
N ASP A 330 -12.46 -0.71 17.93
CA ASP A 330 -12.56 0.06 16.70
C ASP A 330 -11.26 0.83 16.39
N SER A 331 -11.07 1.19 15.11
CA SER A 331 -9.94 2.01 14.68
C SER A 331 -9.91 3.37 15.40
N GLN A 332 -11.07 3.99 15.66
CA GLN A 332 -11.13 5.29 16.34
C GLN A 332 -10.67 5.19 17.80
N ASP A 333 -10.97 4.08 18.48
CA ASP A 333 -10.48 3.84 19.83
C ASP A 333 -8.95 3.71 19.85
N VAL A 334 -8.36 3.06 18.84
CA VAL A 334 -6.89 2.99 18.69
C VAL A 334 -6.31 4.38 18.46
N VAL A 335 -6.92 5.19 17.58
CA VAL A 335 -6.50 6.58 17.31
C VAL A 335 -6.49 7.40 18.59
N GLN A 336 -7.57 7.34 19.38
CA GLN A 336 -7.68 8.09 20.64
C GLN A 336 -6.66 7.64 21.68
N ARG A 337 -6.44 6.33 21.84
CA ARG A 337 -5.50 5.78 22.82
C ARG A 337 -4.03 6.04 22.47
N VAL A 338 -3.69 6.01 21.18
CA VAL A 338 -2.34 6.40 20.71
C VAL A 338 -2.15 7.91 20.88
N GLY A 339 -3.19 8.69 20.55
CA GLY A 339 -3.23 10.13 20.71
C GLY A 339 -2.18 10.85 19.86
N ARG A 340 -1.63 11.92 20.42
CA ARG A 340 -0.56 12.72 19.80
C ARG A 340 0.80 12.25 20.30
N ARG A 341 1.60 11.68 19.42
CA ARG A 341 2.98 11.25 19.69
C ARG A 341 4.03 12.12 19.02
N THR A 342 3.62 12.96 18.08
CA THR A 342 4.51 13.79 17.26
C THR A 342 4.14 15.27 17.35
N GLY A 343 4.92 16.13 16.66
CA GLY A 343 4.71 17.59 16.67
C GLY A 343 3.40 18.07 16.02
N HIS A 344 2.62 17.22 15.37
CA HIS A 344 1.38 17.59 14.67
C HIS A 344 0.22 17.95 15.62
N PHE A 345 -0.69 18.82 15.19
CA PHE A 345 -1.84 19.24 16.02
C PHE A 345 -2.97 18.22 16.14
N ARG A 346 -3.07 17.27 15.21
CA ARG A 346 -4.05 16.18 15.21
C ARG A 346 -3.45 14.91 15.82
N PRO A 347 -4.27 13.94 16.29
CA PRO A 347 -3.83 12.59 16.61
C PRO A 347 -2.89 12.05 15.53
N THR A 348 -1.77 11.45 15.93
CA THR A 348 -0.70 11.14 14.97
C THR A 348 -1.15 10.11 13.93
N LEU A 349 -2.00 9.16 14.30
CA LEU A 349 -2.53 8.17 13.37
C LEU A 349 -3.42 8.79 12.27
N GLU A 350 -4.16 9.87 12.54
CA GLU A 350 -4.92 10.60 11.52
C GLU A 350 -4.01 11.33 10.53
N VAL A 351 -2.80 11.70 10.96
CA VAL A 351 -1.81 12.29 10.03
C VAL A 351 -1.16 11.20 9.16
N ILE A 352 -0.96 10.01 9.71
CA ILE A 352 -0.36 8.87 8.99
C ILE A 352 -1.35 8.27 7.99
N PHE A 353 -2.59 8.04 8.46
CA PHE A 353 -3.72 7.49 7.73
C PHE A 353 -4.90 8.47 7.82
N PRO A 354 -4.86 9.57 7.04
CA PRO A 354 -6.00 10.46 6.98
C PRO A 354 -7.23 9.68 6.54
N ASP A 355 -8.38 9.96 7.16
CA ASP A 355 -9.65 9.49 6.64
C ASP A 355 -9.88 10.19 5.30
N TRP A 356 -9.46 9.49 4.25
CA TRP A 356 -9.53 10.02 2.90
C TRP A 356 -10.97 10.36 2.52
N THR A 357 -11.95 9.60 3.01
CA THR A 357 -13.37 9.83 2.74
C THR A 357 -13.82 11.11 3.43
N GLU A 358 -13.50 11.29 4.71
CA GLU A 358 -13.84 12.51 5.45
C GLU A 358 -13.18 13.75 4.84
N GLU A 359 -11.88 13.69 4.51
CA GLU A 359 -11.18 14.81 3.87
C GLU A 359 -11.78 15.16 2.51
N GLN A 360 -12.18 14.17 1.71
CA GLN A 360 -12.84 14.43 0.44
C GLN A 360 -14.28 14.87 0.60
N ARG A 361 -15.00 14.37 1.60
CA ARG A 361 -16.34 14.82 1.95
C ARG A 361 -16.29 16.30 2.29
N ASP A 362 -15.39 16.71 3.17
CA ASP A 362 -15.19 18.13 3.54
C ASP A 362 -14.81 19.00 2.35
N LEU A 363 -13.91 18.51 1.49
CA LEU A 363 -13.56 19.20 0.25
C LEU A 363 -14.78 19.37 -0.66
N THR A 364 -15.54 18.30 -0.85
CA THR A 364 -16.73 18.24 -1.70
C THR A 364 -17.82 19.15 -1.18
N VAL A 365 -18.13 19.09 0.12
CA VAL A 365 -19.14 19.95 0.77
C VAL A 365 -18.74 21.43 0.62
N ARG A 366 -17.48 21.79 0.88
CA ARG A 366 -17.01 23.18 0.72
C ARG A 366 -17.13 23.66 -0.73
N SER A 367 -16.70 22.85 -1.70
CA SER A 367 -16.79 23.20 -3.12
C SER A 367 -18.24 23.30 -3.60
N LEU A 368 -19.11 22.36 -3.20
CA LEU A 368 -20.52 22.36 -3.57
C LEU A 368 -21.28 23.51 -2.91
N LYS A 369 -21.01 23.82 -1.64
CA LYS A 369 -21.69 24.90 -0.91
C LYS A 369 -21.55 26.22 -1.65
N HIS A 370 -20.32 26.56 -2.05
CA HIS A 370 -20.07 27.78 -2.80
C HIS A 370 -20.89 27.84 -4.11
N TRP A 371 -20.93 26.76 -4.90
CA TRP A 371 -21.69 26.73 -6.15
C TRP A 371 -23.21 26.68 -5.94
N ALA A 372 -23.67 25.99 -4.90
CA ALA A 372 -25.07 25.87 -4.54
C ALA A 372 -25.63 27.21 -4.04
N ASP A 373 -24.89 27.94 -3.21
CA ASP A 373 -25.27 29.27 -2.74
C ASP A 373 -25.44 30.25 -3.91
N GLU A 374 -24.54 30.19 -4.90
CA GLU A 374 -24.61 31.05 -6.10
C GLU A 374 -25.76 30.68 -7.05
N SER A 375 -26.05 29.38 -7.21
CA SER A 375 -26.88 28.89 -8.33
C SER A 375 -28.23 28.31 -7.92
N LEU A 376 -28.38 27.82 -6.69
CA LEU A 376 -29.55 27.08 -6.21
C LEU A 376 -30.36 27.82 -5.15
N ALA A 377 -29.72 28.70 -4.37
CA ALA A 377 -30.37 29.37 -3.22
C ALA A 377 -31.63 30.17 -3.58
N SER A 378 -31.69 30.73 -4.80
CA SER A 378 -32.83 31.51 -5.29
C SER A 378 -33.89 30.71 -6.04
N LEU A 379 -33.69 29.39 -6.19
CA LEU A 379 -34.65 28.54 -6.91
C LEU A 379 -35.88 28.23 -6.05
N PRO A 380 -37.03 27.94 -6.66
CA PRO A 380 -38.18 27.45 -5.89
C PRO A 380 -37.90 26.07 -5.30
N ASN A 381 -38.66 25.73 -4.26
CA ASN A 381 -38.67 24.38 -3.70
C ASN A 381 -38.90 23.32 -4.80
N PRO A 382 -38.24 22.15 -4.70
CA PRO A 382 -37.38 21.72 -3.60
C PRO A 382 -35.90 22.15 -3.73
N PHE A 383 -35.49 22.91 -4.75
CA PHE A 383 -34.07 22.98 -5.15
C PHE A 383 -33.08 23.77 -4.30
N PRO A 384 -33.47 24.71 -3.42
CA PRO A 384 -32.53 25.26 -2.45
C PRO A 384 -31.85 24.15 -1.66
N VAL A 385 -30.54 24.29 -1.42
CA VAL A 385 -29.74 23.30 -0.70
C VAL A 385 -29.02 23.99 0.44
N SER A 386 -29.34 23.56 1.67
CA SER A 386 -28.63 23.93 2.88
C SER A 386 -27.37 23.08 3.08
N GLU A 387 -26.48 23.51 3.98
CA GLU A 387 -25.29 22.71 4.35
C GLU A 387 -25.65 21.35 4.96
N ALA A 388 -26.75 21.27 5.70
CA ALA A 388 -27.27 19.99 6.22
C ALA A 388 -27.70 19.05 5.07
N GLU A 389 -28.30 19.60 4.01
CA GLU A 389 -28.67 18.82 2.83
C GLU A 389 -27.47 18.42 1.97
N LEU A 390 -26.41 19.23 1.91
CA LEU A 390 -25.14 18.82 1.28
C LEU A 390 -24.51 17.63 2.00
N ASN A 391 -24.56 17.63 3.33
CA ASN A 391 -24.15 16.49 4.13
C ASN A 391 -25.05 15.27 3.87
N GLY A 392 -26.37 15.45 3.83
CA GLY A 392 -27.31 14.37 3.50
C GLY A 392 -27.13 13.82 2.08
N PHE A 393 -26.69 14.63 1.12
CA PHE A 393 -26.30 14.17 -0.21
C PHE A 393 -25.04 13.32 -0.17
N CYS A 394 -24.03 13.74 0.60
CA CYS A 394 -22.80 12.97 0.81
C CYS A 394 -23.09 11.62 1.49
N ASP A 395 -23.89 11.62 2.57
CA ASP A 395 -24.32 10.39 3.25
C ASP A 395 -25.04 9.44 2.27
N TRP A 396 -25.94 9.97 1.44
CA TRP A 396 -26.62 9.17 0.41
C TRP A 396 -25.66 8.61 -0.66
N LEU A 397 -24.64 9.37 -1.10
CA LEU A 397 -23.64 8.85 -2.03
C LEU A 397 -22.86 7.68 -1.41
N GLU A 398 -22.49 7.78 -0.14
CA GLU A 398 -21.76 6.76 0.61
C GLU A 398 -22.60 5.49 0.79
N GLU A 399 -23.87 5.62 1.20
CA GLU A 399 -24.83 4.52 1.32
C GLU A 399 -25.00 3.75 0.00
N ARG A 400 -24.91 4.44 -1.14
CA ARG A 400 -25.05 3.86 -2.49
C ARG A 400 -23.73 3.43 -3.12
N GLY A 401 -22.61 3.59 -2.42
CA GLY A 401 -21.28 3.21 -2.93
C GLY A 401 -20.79 4.08 -4.09
N LEU A 402 -21.27 5.32 -4.20
CA LEU A 402 -20.94 6.28 -5.26
C LEU A 402 -19.73 7.17 -4.92
N TYR A 403 -18.73 6.59 -4.26
CA TYR A 403 -17.50 7.29 -3.82
C TYR A 403 -16.68 7.90 -4.96
N GLN A 404 -16.94 7.52 -6.22
CA GLN A 404 -16.30 8.14 -7.38
C GLN A 404 -16.57 9.65 -7.44
N TYR A 405 -17.66 10.12 -6.82
CA TYR A 405 -17.99 11.53 -6.75
C TYR A 405 -16.86 12.35 -6.10
N TYR A 406 -16.33 11.84 -4.98
CA TYR A 406 -15.21 12.42 -4.25
C TYR A 406 -13.90 12.40 -5.07
N TRP A 407 -13.67 11.35 -5.86
CA TRP A 407 -12.49 11.25 -6.73
C TRP A 407 -12.45 12.35 -7.78
N HIS A 408 -13.60 12.66 -8.40
CA HIS A 408 -13.68 13.71 -9.40
C HIS A 408 -13.38 15.09 -8.79
N PHE A 409 -13.92 15.42 -7.61
CA PHE A 409 -13.58 16.68 -6.92
C PHE A 409 -12.10 16.77 -6.57
N ARG A 410 -11.52 15.70 -6.03
CA ARG A 410 -10.11 15.70 -5.64
C ARG A 410 -9.18 15.95 -6.81
N ARG A 411 -9.38 15.19 -7.90
CA ARG A 411 -8.56 15.31 -9.10
C ARG A 411 -8.58 16.73 -9.65
N LEU A 412 -9.69 17.44 -9.53
CA LEU A 412 -9.76 18.81 -10.03
C LEU A 412 -8.97 19.81 -9.22
N VAL A 413 -8.98 19.67 -7.90
CA VAL A 413 -8.13 20.47 -7.03
C VAL A 413 -6.65 20.18 -7.35
N ASP A 414 -6.30 18.92 -7.56
CA ASP A 414 -4.92 18.55 -7.92
C ASP A 414 -4.50 19.05 -9.32
N LEU A 415 -5.45 19.19 -10.26
CA LEU A 415 -5.22 19.60 -11.65
C LEU A 415 -5.28 21.13 -11.87
N GLN A 416 -5.81 21.92 -10.92
CA GLN A 416 -6.08 23.36 -11.08
C GLN A 416 -4.87 24.23 -11.47
N ASN A 417 -3.65 23.77 -11.24
CA ASN A 417 -2.43 24.58 -11.42
C ASN A 417 -1.52 24.12 -12.57
N ARG A 418 -1.97 23.22 -13.45
CA ARG A 418 -1.13 22.65 -14.52
C ARG A 418 -1.85 22.64 -15.86
N ASP A 419 -1.19 23.16 -16.89
CA ASP A 419 -1.77 23.31 -18.24
C ASP A 419 -0.91 22.65 -19.32
N ASP A 420 -0.36 21.47 -19.04
CA ASP A 420 0.29 20.65 -20.06
C ASP A 420 -0.68 19.64 -20.72
N PRO A 421 -0.35 19.10 -21.92
CA PRO A 421 -1.23 18.21 -22.66
C PRO A 421 -1.66 16.96 -21.91
N VAL A 422 -0.83 16.42 -21.02
CA VAL A 422 -1.15 15.23 -20.22
C VAL A 422 -2.22 15.59 -19.19
N HIS A 423 -2.08 16.75 -18.54
CA HIS A 423 -3.07 17.23 -17.57
C HIS A 423 -4.39 17.60 -18.26
N ARG A 424 -4.36 18.20 -19.46
CA ARG A 424 -5.58 18.43 -20.25
C ARG A 424 -6.30 17.14 -20.60
N ALA A 425 -5.55 16.09 -20.98
CA ALA A 425 -6.13 14.79 -21.26
C ALA A 425 -6.77 14.16 -20.01
N ALA A 426 -6.09 14.24 -18.86
CA ALA A 426 -6.62 13.77 -17.59
C ALA A 426 -7.89 14.53 -17.18
N SER A 427 -7.87 15.87 -17.17
CA SER A 427 -9.02 16.71 -16.82
C SER A 427 -10.23 16.45 -17.74
N SER A 428 -9.98 16.24 -19.04
CA SER A 428 -11.02 15.90 -20.01
C SER A 428 -11.66 14.55 -19.70
N ALA A 429 -10.85 13.54 -19.39
CA ALA A 429 -11.33 12.22 -19.00
C ALA A 429 -12.14 12.27 -17.70
N GLU A 430 -11.75 13.12 -16.74
CA GLU A 430 -12.52 13.34 -15.50
C GLU A 430 -13.92 13.88 -15.76
N VAL A 431 -14.07 14.85 -16.66
CA VAL A 431 -15.41 15.39 -17.00
C VAL A 431 -16.31 14.30 -17.60
N VAL A 432 -15.75 13.44 -18.47
CA VAL A 432 -16.50 12.32 -19.05
C VAL A 432 -16.89 11.30 -17.98
N GLY A 433 -15.96 10.96 -17.09
CA GLY A 433 -16.19 10.09 -15.94
C GLY A 433 -17.30 10.65 -15.04
N PHE A 434 -17.24 11.94 -14.72
CA PHE A 434 -18.20 12.59 -13.84
C PHE A 434 -19.59 12.71 -14.51
N ALA A 435 -19.65 12.99 -15.81
CA ALA A 435 -20.91 12.97 -16.55
C ALA A 435 -21.55 11.57 -16.56
N THR A 436 -20.74 10.52 -16.63
CA THR A 436 -21.19 9.12 -16.51
C THR A 436 -21.68 8.82 -15.09
N LEU A 437 -20.98 9.31 -14.06
CA LEU A 437 -21.41 9.18 -12.67
C LEU A 437 -22.75 9.89 -12.41
N CYS A 438 -23.00 11.06 -13.02
CA CYS A 438 -24.32 11.71 -12.93
C CYS A 438 -25.44 10.83 -13.50
N GLU A 439 -25.16 10.04 -14.55
CA GLU A 439 -26.11 9.04 -15.05
C GLU A 439 -26.31 7.88 -14.06
N MET A 440 -25.28 7.49 -13.31
CA MET A 440 -25.40 6.51 -12.22
C MET A 440 -26.23 7.06 -11.05
N ILE A 441 -26.04 8.32 -10.68
CA ILE A 441 -26.87 9.03 -9.68
C ILE A 441 -28.33 9.02 -10.13
N ALA A 442 -28.61 9.32 -11.40
CA ALA A 442 -29.98 9.24 -11.94
C ALA A 442 -30.56 7.81 -11.86
N ASN A 443 -29.74 6.76 -11.99
CA ASN A 443 -30.21 5.39 -11.78
C ASN A 443 -30.64 5.15 -10.33
N GLU A 444 -29.84 5.58 -9.35
CA GLU A 444 -30.16 5.41 -7.93
C GLU A 444 -31.39 6.23 -7.53
N VAL A 445 -31.53 7.46 -8.03
CA VAL A 445 -32.74 8.28 -7.83
C VAL A 445 -33.99 7.58 -8.37
N LEU A 446 -33.92 6.97 -9.56
CA LEU A 446 -35.04 6.20 -10.11
C LEU A 446 -35.38 4.98 -9.22
N ARG A 447 -34.37 4.29 -8.69
CA ARG A 447 -34.60 3.17 -7.76
C ARG A 447 -35.27 3.63 -6.47
N ASP A 448 -34.88 4.78 -5.93
CA ASP A 448 -35.49 5.37 -4.75
C ASP A 448 -36.95 5.78 -4.99
N GLN A 449 -37.30 6.15 -6.23
CA GLN A 449 -38.67 6.36 -6.69
C GLN A 449 -39.43 5.05 -7.02
N GLY A 450 -38.84 3.87 -6.78
CA GLY A 450 -39.44 2.56 -7.08
C GLY A 450 -39.51 2.21 -8.57
N ARG A 451 -38.64 2.81 -9.41
CA ARG A 451 -38.65 2.64 -10.87
C ARG A 451 -37.38 1.93 -11.35
N GLU A 452 -37.52 1.07 -12.35
CA GLU A 452 -36.35 0.41 -12.95
C GLU A 452 -35.53 1.36 -13.84
N PRO A 453 -34.20 1.46 -13.63
CA PRO A 453 -33.33 2.30 -14.45
C PRO A 453 -32.78 1.60 -15.71
N ARG A 454 -32.94 0.27 -15.83
CA ARG A 454 -32.25 -0.54 -16.85
C ARG A 454 -32.83 -0.30 -18.25
N GLY A 455 -31.95 -0.23 -19.25
CA GLY A 455 -32.33 -0.08 -20.67
C GLY A 455 -32.60 1.36 -21.13
N ASP A 456 -32.57 2.33 -20.23
CA ASP A 456 -32.74 3.74 -20.57
C ASP A 456 -31.41 4.48 -20.70
N THR A 457 -31.36 5.39 -21.67
CA THR A 457 -30.32 6.40 -21.78
C THR A 457 -30.60 7.55 -20.82
N LEU A 458 -29.56 8.29 -20.40
CA LEU A 458 -29.69 9.51 -19.58
C LEU A 458 -30.90 10.39 -19.92
N PRO A 459 -31.22 10.70 -21.19
CA PRO A 459 -32.38 11.51 -21.55
C PRO A 459 -33.72 10.95 -21.10
N ARG A 460 -33.90 9.64 -21.26
CA ARG A 460 -35.12 8.95 -20.83
C ARG A 460 -35.22 8.96 -19.30
N LYS A 461 -34.09 8.80 -18.61
CA LYS A 461 -34.02 8.90 -17.14
C LYS A 461 -34.41 10.29 -16.66
N LEU A 462 -33.85 11.35 -17.26
CA LEU A 462 -34.20 12.73 -16.93
C LEU A 462 -35.69 13.01 -17.12
N LYS A 463 -36.27 12.57 -18.24
CA LYS A 463 -37.72 12.69 -18.47
C LYS A 463 -38.57 11.91 -17.47
N LYS A 464 -38.11 10.73 -17.03
CA LYS A 464 -38.80 9.95 -15.99
C LYS A 464 -38.75 10.67 -14.65
N ILE A 465 -37.60 11.22 -14.26
CA ILE A 465 -37.41 11.92 -12.97
C ILE A 465 -38.22 13.22 -12.94
N PHE A 466 -38.20 14.01 -14.02
CA PHE A 466 -38.85 15.34 -14.10
C PHE A 466 -40.09 15.33 -15.02
N ASN A 467 -41.08 14.51 -14.68
CA ASN A 467 -42.39 14.45 -15.35
C ASN A 467 -43.49 15.15 -14.53
N THR A 468 -44.74 15.04 -14.99
CA THR A 468 -45.94 15.57 -14.29
C THR A 468 -46.12 15.06 -12.86
N ASN A 469 -45.56 13.89 -12.54
CA ASN A 469 -45.58 13.29 -11.21
C ASN A 469 -44.26 13.49 -10.45
N GLY A 470 -43.32 14.24 -11.03
CA GLY A 470 -42.02 14.57 -10.44
C GLY A 470 -42.08 15.88 -9.65
N PRO A 471 -40.93 16.34 -9.11
CA PRO A 471 -40.87 17.59 -8.35
C PRO A 471 -41.19 18.82 -9.22
N VAL A 472 -40.88 18.74 -10.52
CA VAL A 472 -41.18 19.73 -11.55
C VAL A 472 -41.39 19.01 -12.88
N ASP A 473 -42.43 19.38 -13.61
CA ASP A 473 -42.65 18.89 -14.98
C ASP A 473 -41.77 19.65 -15.98
N LEU A 474 -40.72 18.97 -16.47
CA LEU A 474 -39.83 19.47 -17.52
C LEU A 474 -39.94 18.63 -18.80
N GLY A 475 -40.86 17.65 -18.87
CA GLY A 475 -40.93 16.67 -19.94
C GLY A 475 -41.08 17.32 -21.32
N ALA A 476 -42.07 18.19 -21.47
CA ALA A 476 -42.33 18.92 -22.72
C ALA A 476 -41.16 19.84 -23.13
N MET A 477 -40.41 20.36 -22.16
CA MET A 477 -39.25 21.22 -22.43
C MET A 477 -38.06 20.42 -22.94
N PHE A 478 -37.82 19.21 -22.40
CA PHE A 478 -36.79 18.33 -22.94
C PHE A 478 -37.07 17.94 -24.40
N ASP A 479 -38.34 17.74 -24.77
CA ASP A 479 -38.72 17.50 -26.17
C ASP A 479 -38.49 18.72 -27.05
N ARG A 480 -38.92 19.90 -26.59
CA ARG A 480 -38.73 21.17 -27.31
C ARG A 480 -37.26 21.46 -27.60
N TYR A 481 -36.36 21.16 -26.66
CA TYR A 481 -34.93 21.45 -26.76
C TYR A 481 -34.07 20.25 -27.16
N TYR A 482 -34.67 19.12 -27.55
CA TYR A 482 -33.96 17.90 -27.95
C TYR A 482 -32.89 18.15 -29.03
N ALA A 483 -33.16 19.05 -29.98
CA ALA A 483 -32.22 19.36 -31.05
C ALA A 483 -30.86 19.90 -30.54
N LEU A 484 -30.82 20.49 -29.34
CA LEU A 484 -29.60 21.02 -28.72
C LEU A 484 -28.69 19.92 -28.16
N THR A 485 -29.14 18.68 -28.05
CA THR A 485 -28.36 17.59 -27.44
C THR A 485 -27.65 16.71 -28.47
N ASN A 486 -27.93 16.95 -29.76
CA ASN A 486 -27.30 16.28 -30.89
C ASN A 486 -25.87 16.81 -31.13
N THR A 487 -24.88 15.93 -31.22
CA THR A 487 -23.45 16.23 -31.43
C THR A 487 -23.11 16.60 -32.87
N ASN A 488 -23.97 16.28 -33.84
CA ASN A 488 -23.62 16.35 -35.27
C ASN A 488 -23.83 17.74 -35.92
N ARG A 489 -24.48 18.68 -35.21
CA ARG A 489 -24.94 19.93 -35.83
C ARG A 489 -24.16 21.16 -35.38
N GLN A 490 -23.60 21.15 -34.17
CA GLN A 490 -22.98 22.32 -33.55
C GLN A 490 -21.93 21.91 -32.52
N SER A 491 -20.89 22.73 -32.35
CA SER A 491 -19.88 22.54 -31.30
C SER A 491 -20.48 22.63 -29.89
N LEU A 492 -19.91 21.91 -28.91
CA LEU A 492 -20.36 21.96 -27.51
C LEU A 492 -20.44 23.39 -26.94
N PRO A 493 -19.47 24.31 -27.13
CA PRO A 493 -19.58 25.68 -26.63
C PRO A 493 -20.80 26.42 -27.15
N ARG A 494 -21.14 26.24 -28.43
CA ARG A 494 -22.30 26.88 -29.04
C ARG A 494 -23.59 26.34 -28.45
N ARG A 495 -23.68 25.02 -28.24
CA ARG A 495 -24.84 24.37 -27.61
C ARG A 495 -25.01 24.80 -26.16
N LEU A 496 -23.94 24.83 -25.36
CA LEU A 496 -23.97 25.31 -23.98
C LEU A 496 -24.39 26.80 -23.91
N ALA A 497 -23.89 27.64 -24.81
CA ALA A 497 -24.30 29.05 -24.87
C ALA A 497 -25.78 29.22 -25.27
N GLN A 498 -26.32 28.35 -26.13
CA GLN A 498 -27.75 28.34 -26.45
C GLN A 498 -28.59 27.88 -25.26
N ILE A 499 -28.15 26.84 -24.55
CA ILE A 499 -28.81 26.35 -23.34
C ILE A 499 -28.84 27.44 -22.28
N ALA A 500 -27.72 28.15 -22.05
CA ALA A 500 -27.63 29.23 -21.07
C ALA A 500 -28.69 30.34 -21.27
N ARG A 501 -29.15 30.56 -22.51
CA ARG A 501 -30.16 31.57 -22.89
C ARG A 501 -31.62 31.09 -22.78
N ILE A 502 -31.85 29.82 -22.42
CA ILE A 502 -33.21 29.28 -22.29
C ILE A 502 -33.89 29.88 -21.05
N ASN A 503 -35.02 30.55 -21.28
CA ASN A 503 -35.90 31.10 -20.23
C ASN A 503 -37.27 30.38 -20.16
N ALA A 504 -37.43 29.28 -20.90
CA ALA A 504 -38.73 28.63 -21.13
C ALA A 504 -39.20 27.70 -19.99
N GLY A 505 -38.56 27.70 -18.82
CA GLY A 505 -38.96 26.90 -17.64
C GLY A 505 -39.55 27.72 -16.50
N GLY A 506 -39.90 28.99 -16.75
CA GLY A 506 -40.32 29.92 -15.70
C GLY A 506 -39.27 29.99 -14.59
N PRO A 507 -39.65 29.86 -13.31
CA PRO A 507 -38.72 29.93 -12.19
C PRO A 507 -37.79 28.70 -12.09
N HIS A 508 -38.08 27.60 -12.80
CA HIS A 508 -37.23 26.41 -12.88
C HIS A 508 -36.33 26.38 -14.13
N SER A 509 -36.24 27.49 -14.88
CA SER A 509 -35.32 27.60 -16.02
C SER A 509 -33.87 27.24 -15.68
N PRO A 510 -33.30 27.60 -14.51
CA PRO A 510 -31.95 27.16 -14.12
C PRO A 510 -31.80 25.64 -14.02
N VAL A 511 -32.82 24.93 -13.50
CA VAL A 511 -32.84 23.47 -13.40
C VAL A 511 -32.81 22.83 -14.78
N LEU A 512 -33.70 23.29 -15.67
CA LEU A 512 -33.73 22.84 -17.06
C LEU A 512 -32.37 23.04 -17.76
N ARG A 513 -31.74 24.20 -17.56
CA ARG A 513 -30.43 24.53 -18.17
C ARG A 513 -29.31 23.62 -17.67
N ALA A 514 -29.24 23.35 -16.38
CA ALA A 514 -28.23 22.44 -15.82
C ALA A 514 -28.42 21.00 -16.34
N LEU A 515 -29.65 20.48 -16.35
CA LEU A 515 -29.95 19.12 -16.81
C LEU A 515 -29.72 18.94 -18.32
N LEU A 516 -30.10 19.92 -19.14
CA LEU A 516 -29.77 19.92 -20.57
C LEU A 516 -28.26 19.97 -20.78
N SER A 517 -27.54 20.81 -20.02
CA SER A 517 -26.08 20.91 -20.14
C SER A 517 -25.38 19.62 -19.75
N LEU A 518 -25.79 18.97 -18.65
CA LEU A 518 -25.35 17.61 -18.27
C LEU A 518 -25.53 16.63 -19.44
N TRP A 519 -26.71 16.61 -20.06
CA TRP A 519 -26.98 15.72 -21.20
C TRP A 519 -26.04 16.01 -22.37
N VAL A 520 -25.86 17.28 -22.77
CA VAL A 520 -24.98 17.62 -23.90
C VAL A 520 -23.51 17.30 -23.59
N ILE A 521 -23.02 17.57 -22.37
CA ILE A 521 -21.66 17.24 -21.94
C ILE A 521 -21.42 15.73 -21.98
N ARG A 522 -22.36 14.94 -21.44
CA ARG A 522 -22.28 13.47 -21.46
C ARG A 522 -22.23 12.93 -22.90
N ASN A 523 -23.09 13.44 -23.77
CA ASN A 523 -23.12 13.03 -25.17
C ASN A 523 -21.83 13.41 -25.92
N GLU A 524 -21.31 14.61 -25.71
CA GLU A 524 -20.04 15.03 -26.33
C GLU A 524 -18.88 14.17 -25.84
N GLY A 525 -18.79 13.96 -24.52
CA GLY A 525 -17.75 13.14 -23.91
C GLY A 525 -17.74 11.71 -24.44
N ALA A 526 -18.92 11.11 -24.63
CA ALA A 526 -19.06 9.75 -25.15
C ALA A 526 -18.74 9.60 -26.65
N HIS A 527 -18.93 10.65 -27.46
CA HIS A 527 -18.85 10.55 -28.92
C HIS A 527 -17.62 11.22 -29.54
N LEU A 528 -17.19 12.35 -28.99
CA LEU A 528 -16.15 13.20 -29.59
C LEU A 528 -14.96 13.45 -28.66
N GLY A 529 -15.12 13.15 -27.36
CA GLY A 529 -14.12 13.49 -26.33
C GLY A 529 -14.07 14.99 -26.03
N LEU A 530 -13.30 15.36 -25.01
CA LEU A 530 -13.24 16.73 -24.46
C LEU A 530 -11.83 17.35 -24.49
N LEU A 531 -10.87 16.72 -25.19
CA LEU A 531 -9.45 17.13 -25.21
C LEU A 531 -9.20 18.55 -25.74
N GLN A 532 -10.13 19.07 -26.54
CA GLN A 532 -10.08 20.37 -27.19
C GLN A 532 -10.47 21.55 -26.27
N PHE A 533 -10.88 21.31 -25.02
CA PHE A 533 -11.30 22.36 -24.10
C PHE A 533 -10.16 22.83 -23.21
N ASP A 534 -10.11 24.15 -23.00
CA ASP A 534 -9.20 24.77 -22.03
C ASP A 534 -9.61 24.43 -20.58
N PRO A 535 -8.68 24.55 -19.61
CA PRO A 535 -8.95 24.25 -18.21
C PRO A 535 -10.16 25.00 -17.62
N ALA A 536 -10.37 26.27 -18.01
CA ALA A 536 -11.48 27.07 -17.49
C ALA A 536 -12.84 26.49 -17.92
N ARG A 537 -12.96 26.05 -19.17
CA ARG A 537 -14.15 25.36 -19.67
C ARG A 537 -14.37 24.01 -19.02
N ILE A 538 -13.29 23.27 -18.75
CA ILE A 538 -13.39 22.01 -18.01
C ILE A 538 -13.98 22.27 -16.62
N VAL A 539 -13.43 23.21 -15.86
CA VAL A 539 -13.96 23.59 -14.52
C VAL A 539 -15.43 23.99 -14.59
N GLU A 540 -15.83 24.75 -15.60
CA GLU A 540 -17.23 25.12 -15.79
C GLU A 540 -18.14 23.91 -16.07
N MET A 541 -17.69 22.94 -16.88
CA MET A 541 -18.43 21.70 -17.09
C MET A 541 -18.60 20.92 -15.79
N ILE A 542 -17.58 20.83 -14.95
CA ILE A 542 -17.72 20.19 -13.64
C ILE A 542 -18.70 20.91 -12.75
N ARG A 543 -18.64 22.24 -12.69
CA ARG A 543 -19.60 23.03 -11.90
C ARG A 543 -21.03 22.68 -12.33
N ILE A 544 -21.29 22.64 -13.63
CA ILE A 544 -22.57 22.24 -14.21
C ILE A 544 -22.96 20.81 -13.79
N LEU A 545 -22.05 19.84 -13.94
CA LEU A 545 -22.31 18.43 -13.58
C LEU A 545 -22.62 18.27 -12.09
N SER A 546 -21.89 18.99 -11.23
CA SER A 546 -22.07 19.00 -9.78
C SER A 546 -23.45 19.54 -9.39
N LEU A 547 -23.84 20.69 -9.94
CA LEU A 547 -25.16 21.27 -9.71
C LEU A 547 -26.28 20.38 -10.24
N ALA A 548 -26.09 19.78 -11.43
CA ALA A 548 -27.06 18.85 -11.99
C ALA A 548 -27.23 17.59 -11.12
N SER A 549 -26.15 17.09 -10.51
CA SER A 549 -26.22 15.95 -9.59
C SER A 549 -27.01 16.27 -8.31
N LEU A 550 -26.86 17.47 -7.74
CA LEU A 550 -27.68 17.93 -6.61
C LEU A 550 -29.15 18.05 -7.01
N MET A 551 -29.44 18.61 -8.19
CA MET A 551 -30.81 18.71 -8.70
C MET A 551 -31.45 17.34 -8.93
N LEU A 552 -30.68 16.35 -9.40
CA LEU A 552 -31.13 14.96 -9.52
C LEU A 552 -31.45 14.37 -8.15
N TRP A 553 -30.57 14.55 -7.18
CA TRP A 553 -30.78 14.05 -5.82
C TRP A 553 -31.99 14.71 -5.13
N LYS A 554 -32.18 16.02 -5.30
CA LYS A 554 -33.35 16.75 -4.78
C LYS A 554 -34.67 16.35 -5.45
N ALA A 555 -34.60 15.62 -6.56
CA ALA A 555 -35.76 15.07 -7.26
C ALA A 555 -36.11 13.63 -6.85
N ARG A 556 -35.29 12.99 -6.01
CA ARG A 556 -35.62 11.75 -5.31
C ARG A 556 -36.89 11.94 -4.48
#